data_AF-A0A6F8T6I6-F1
#
_entry.id   AF-A0A6F8T6I6-F1
#
_cell.length_a   1.000
_cell.length_b   1.000
_cell.length_c   1.000
_cell.angle_alpha   90.00
_cell.angle_beta   90.00
_cell.angle_gamma   90.00
#
_symmetry.space_group_name_H-M   'P 1'
#
loop_
_entity.id
_entity.type
_entity.pdbx_description
1 polymer ?
#
loop_
_entity_poly.entity_id
_entity_poly.type
_entity_poly.pdbx_seq_one_letter_code
_entity_poly.pdbx_strand_id
1 'polypeptide(L)'
;MSTASKLGKVSSFFFFSGFVFGKIQNLPIPVVSPALNAVSLTFYMMGYAVWFLASHFYPNHIPKEEEWYGFAQFKEQYLFAATLGLLATGLSIAGFFMPVLLIPAGWTFLASNFMWTSGEYNKLNSPSPHDKNFSYTHQKAYVSYAVTMTAMGFVAALATTAVFLFPPAAIPVLILSSIIVIGLSAFAIENWLDYTFGDHKPTPVVQSSHCQMKNSLGPRVFQEETDSPDHYHGEGLLKSSEDSQSLQPETTPPICVQTCSMR
;
A
#
# COMPACT_ATOMS: atom_id res chain seq x y z
N MET A 1 10.67 14.22 10.26
CA MET A 1 10.07 13.75 9.00
C MET A 1 11.07 12.84 8.30
N SER A 2 10.74 11.56 8.09
CA SER A 2 11.66 10.57 7.49
C SER A 2 12.02 10.94 6.04
N THR A 3 13.24 10.59 5.59
CA THR A 3 13.69 10.73 4.20
C THR A 3 12.69 10.13 3.22
N ALA A 4 12.13 8.96 3.53
CA ALA A 4 11.10 8.30 2.71
C ALA A 4 9.83 9.18 2.53
N SER A 5 9.44 9.92 3.57
CA SER A 5 8.27 10.80 3.52
C SER A 5 8.51 12.04 2.65
N LYS A 6 9.72 12.59 2.67
CA LYS A 6 10.10 13.71 1.78
C LYS A 6 10.13 13.27 0.32
N LEU A 7 10.78 12.14 0.03
CA LEU A 7 10.83 11.59 -1.33
C LEU A 7 9.44 11.21 -1.83
N GLY A 8 8.60 10.62 -0.98
CA GLY A 8 7.21 10.29 -1.31
C GLY A 8 6.38 11.51 -1.73
N LYS A 9 6.55 12.66 -1.06
CA LYS A 9 5.88 13.91 -1.46
C LYS A 9 6.35 14.41 -2.83
N VAL A 10 7.65 14.34 -3.08
CA VAL A 10 8.24 14.74 -4.36
C VAL A 10 7.78 13.84 -5.49
N SER A 11 7.74 12.51 -5.28
CA SER A 11 7.20 11.58 -6.28
C SER A 11 5.72 11.85 -6.55
N SER A 12 4.90 12.08 -5.51
CA SER A 12 3.48 12.40 -5.69
C SER A 12 3.27 13.68 -6.49
N PHE A 13 4.09 14.71 -6.28
CA PHE A 13 4.07 15.93 -7.09
C PHE A 13 4.37 15.65 -8.57
N PHE A 14 5.41 14.86 -8.86
CA PHE A 14 5.74 14.48 -10.22
C PHE A 14 4.65 13.63 -10.88
N PHE A 15 4.07 12.65 -10.17
CA PHE A 15 2.94 11.88 -10.67
C PHE A 15 1.74 12.75 -10.99
N PHE A 16 1.37 13.66 -10.09
CA PHE A 16 0.25 14.57 -10.30
C PHE A 16 0.50 15.53 -11.48
N SER A 17 1.71 16.09 -11.56
CA SER A 17 2.10 16.96 -12.69
C SER A 17 2.04 16.21 -14.02
N GLY A 18 2.62 15.00 -14.06
CA GLY A 18 2.55 14.11 -15.23
C GLY A 18 1.12 13.79 -15.63
N PHE A 19 0.25 13.53 -14.66
CA PHE A 19 -1.18 13.32 -14.88
C PHE A 19 -1.85 14.56 -15.50
N VAL A 20 -1.68 15.75 -14.90
CA VAL A 20 -2.28 16.98 -15.40
C VAL A 20 -1.85 17.27 -16.83
N PHE A 21 -0.53 17.28 -17.12
CA PHE A 21 -0.04 17.50 -18.48
C PHE A 21 -0.53 16.42 -19.46
N GLY A 22 -0.60 15.17 -19.00
CA GLY A 22 -1.13 14.03 -19.76
C GLY A 22 -2.64 14.07 -20.00
N LYS A 23 -3.39 14.94 -19.31
CA LYS A 23 -4.80 15.24 -19.61
C LYS A 23 -4.97 16.47 -20.48
N ILE A 24 -4.16 17.51 -20.28
CA ILE A 24 -4.17 18.72 -21.11
C ILE A 24 -3.86 18.37 -22.58
N GLN A 25 -3.04 17.35 -22.85
CA GLN A 25 -2.77 16.89 -24.22
C GLN A 25 -4.01 16.45 -25.02
N ASN A 26 -5.11 16.11 -24.33
CA ASN A 26 -6.37 15.70 -24.98
C ASN A 26 -7.20 16.89 -25.45
N LEU A 27 -6.78 18.12 -25.15
CA LEU A 27 -7.34 19.30 -25.79
C LEU A 27 -7.02 19.28 -27.29
N PRO A 28 -7.94 19.72 -28.16
CA PRO A 28 -7.79 19.65 -29.62
C PRO A 28 -6.82 20.72 -30.15
N ILE A 29 -5.57 20.71 -29.68
CA ILE A 29 -4.48 21.60 -30.08
C ILE A 29 -3.36 20.72 -30.70
N PRO A 30 -3.38 20.51 -32.04
CA PRO A 30 -2.61 19.44 -32.70
C PRO A 30 -1.10 19.47 -32.47
N VAL A 31 -0.51 20.66 -32.40
CA VAL A 31 0.95 20.83 -32.24
C VAL A 31 1.39 20.69 -30.78
N VAL A 32 0.50 20.98 -29.85
CA VAL A 32 0.81 21.00 -28.42
C VAL A 32 0.69 19.61 -27.80
N SER A 33 -0.18 18.75 -28.33
CA SER A 33 -0.46 17.42 -27.79
C SER A 33 0.80 16.52 -27.70
N PRO A 34 1.65 16.36 -28.74
CA PRO A 34 2.86 15.53 -28.64
C PRO A 34 3.89 16.08 -27.64
N ALA A 35 4.06 17.41 -27.60
CA ALA A 35 4.96 18.06 -26.65
C ALA A 35 4.50 17.85 -25.20
N LEU A 36 3.20 18.00 -24.95
CA LEU A 36 2.61 17.73 -23.63
C LEU A 36 2.71 16.25 -23.25
N ASN A 37 2.60 15.33 -24.22
CA ASN A 37 2.81 13.92 -23.97
C ASN A 37 4.26 13.64 -23.52
N ALA A 38 5.24 14.20 -24.21
CA ALA A 38 6.66 14.05 -23.84
C ALA A 38 6.96 14.65 -22.46
N VAL A 39 6.39 15.82 -22.15
CA VAL A 39 6.49 16.44 -20.82
C VAL A 39 5.85 15.54 -19.76
N SER A 40 4.66 15.01 -20.02
CA SER A 40 3.95 14.08 -19.13
C SER A 40 4.78 12.83 -18.84
N LEU A 41 5.33 12.18 -19.88
CA LEU A 41 6.21 11.01 -19.74
C LEU A 41 7.49 11.32 -18.96
N THR A 42 8.06 12.52 -19.13
CA THR A 42 9.23 12.96 -18.36
C THR A 42 8.90 13.07 -16.87
N PHE A 43 7.75 13.67 -16.55
CA PHE A 43 7.26 13.73 -15.17
C PHE A 43 6.99 12.35 -14.58
N TYR A 44 6.39 11.44 -15.34
CA TYR A 44 6.19 10.06 -14.89
C TYR A 44 7.52 9.35 -14.65
N MET A 45 8.50 9.50 -15.56
CA MET A 45 9.84 8.92 -15.39
C MET A 45 10.50 9.42 -14.09
N MET A 46 10.45 10.74 -13.84
CA MET A 46 10.97 11.33 -12.60
C MET A 46 10.20 10.84 -11.37
N GLY A 47 8.87 10.77 -11.45
CA GLY A 47 8.00 10.27 -10.38
C GLY A 47 8.35 8.84 -9.99
N TYR A 48 8.42 7.93 -10.96
CA TYR A 48 8.80 6.54 -10.73
C TYR A 48 10.26 6.39 -10.26
N ALA A 49 11.19 7.20 -10.75
CA ALA A 49 12.59 7.15 -10.30
C ALA A 49 12.73 7.59 -8.83
N VAL A 50 12.10 8.71 -8.46
CA VAL A 50 12.08 9.17 -7.06
C VAL A 50 11.35 8.18 -6.17
N TRP A 51 10.25 7.61 -6.65
CA TRP A 51 9.50 6.60 -5.88
C TRP A 51 10.30 5.32 -5.69
N PHE A 52 11.02 4.85 -6.72
CA PHE A 52 11.94 3.73 -6.62
C PHE A 52 13.00 3.95 -5.53
N LEU A 53 13.60 5.15 -5.49
CA LEU A 53 14.53 5.53 -4.43
C LEU A 53 13.83 5.59 -3.06
N ALA A 54 12.62 6.15 -2.98
CA ALA A 54 11.85 6.26 -1.75
C ALA A 54 11.55 4.87 -1.14
N SER A 55 11.19 3.91 -1.99
CA SER A 55 10.85 2.54 -1.59
C SER A 55 11.98 1.85 -0.85
N HIS A 56 13.25 2.16 -1.12
CA HIS A 56 14.38 1.59 -0.37
C HIS A 56 14.40 2.02 1.11
N PHE A 57 13.83 3.18 1.42
CA PHE A 57 13.78 3.75 2.77
C PHE A 57 12.47 3.44 3.51
N TYR A 58 11.54 2.69 2.91
CA TYR A 58 10.35 2.26 3.61
C TYR A 58 10.67 1.24 4.71
N PRO A 59 10.00 1.34 5.87
CA PRO A 59 10.24 0.43 6.98
C PRO A 59 9.78 -0.97 6.62
N ASN A 60 10.59 -1.96 7.03
CA ASN A 60 10.20 -3.36 6.92
C ASN A 60 8.98 -3.61 7.81
N HIS A 61 7.99 -4.32 7.29
CA HIS A 61 6.84 -4.79 8.05
C HIS A 61 7.07 -6.23 8.51
N ILE A 62 6.51 -6.60 9.65
CA ILE A 62 6.54 -7.99 10.12
C ILE A 62 5.72 -8.81 9.13
N PRO A 63 6.32 -9.77 8.40
CA PRO A 63 5.60 -10.58 7.43
C PRO A 63 4.58 -11.46 8.14
N LYS A 64 3.41 -11.66 7.53
CA LYS A 64 2.44 -12.69 7.94
C LYS A 64 2.23 -13.64 6.77
N GLU A 65 2.59 -14.91 6.95
CA GLU A 65 2.58 -15.93 5.88
C GLU A 65 1.17 -16.19 5.29
N GLU A 66 0.12 -15.92 6.06
CA GLU A 66 -1.29 -16.08 5.62
C GLU A 66 -1.80 -14.93 4.73
N GLU A 67 -1.08 -13.80 4.68
CA GLU A 67 -1.48 -12.61 3.91
C GLU A 67 -0.51 -12.39 2.73
N TRP A 68 -0.95 -11.73 1.65
CA TRP A 68 -0.12 -11.52 0.45
C TRP A 68 1.23 -10.84 0.72
N TYR A 69 1.33 -10.05 1.80
CA TYR A 69 2.59 -9.46 2.22
C TYR A 69 3.52 -10.37 3.03
N GLY A 70 3.12 -11.61 3.30
CA GLY A 70 4.02 -12.70 3.70
C GLY A 70 4.94 -13.13 2.56
N PHE A 71 4.46 -13.06 1.31
CA PHE A 71 5.26 -13.37 0.12
C PHE A 71 6.08 -12.17 -0.38
N ALA A 72 5.49 -10.97 -0.42
CA ALA A 72 6.18 -9.75 -0.81
C ALA A 72 5.87 -8.61 0.16
N GLN A 73 6.85 -8.14 0.93
CA GLN A 73 6.61 -7.07 1.91
C GLN A 73 6.14 -5.78 1.23
N PHE A 74 5.46 -4.87 1.94
CA PHE A 74 4.99 -3.60 1.36
C PHE A 74 6.10 -2.84 0.63
N LYS A 75 7.30 -2.82 1.22
CA LYS A 75 8.50 -2.27 0.61
C LYS A 75 8.78 -2.85 -0.78
N GLU A 76 8.71 -4.17 -0.91
CA GLU A 76 8.98 -4.90 -2.15
C GLU A 76 7.86 -4.67 -3.16
N GLN A 77 6.60 -4.67 -2.74
CA GLN A 77 5.46 -4.36 -3.60
C GLN A 77 5.60 -2.96 -4.23
N TYR A 78 5.98 -1.96 -3.44
CA TYR A 78 6.23 -0.60 -3.94
C TYR A 78 7.49 -0.51 -4.80
N LEU A 79 8.54 -1.26 -4.48
CA LEU A 79 9.75 -1.34 -5.30
C LEU A 79 9.46 -1.96 -6.68
N PHE A 80 8.73 -3.07 -6.71
CA PHE A 80 8.30 -3.74 -7.94
C PHE A 80 7.39 -2.84 -8.76
N ALA A 81 6.40 -2.20 -8.12
CA ALA A 81 5.54 -1.22 -8.79
C ALA A 81 6.37 -0.10 -9.43
N ALA A 82 7.29 0.52 -8.68
CA ALA A 82 8.11 1.60 -9.21
C ALA A 82 9.01 1.15 -10.38
N THR A 83 9.57 -0.07 -10.29
CA THR A 83 10.41 -0.65 -11.35
C THR A 83 9.61 -0.92 -12.62
N LEU A 84 8.43 -1.53 -12.49
CA LEU A 84 7.52 -1.76 -13.62
C LEU A 84 7.08 -0.44 -14.25
N GLY A 85 6.80 0.60 -13.45
CA GLY A 85 6.47 1.93 -13.93
C GLY A 85 7.61 2.59 -14.73
N LEU A 86 8.85 2.45 -14.29
CA LEU A 86 10.03 2.91 -15.05
C LEU A 86 10.15 2.18 -16.39
N LEU A 87 10.03 0.85 -16.38
CA LEU A 87 10.08 0.04 -17.59
C LEU A 87 8.95 0.41 -18.57
N ALA A 88 7.73 0.55 -18.06
CA ALA A 88 6.57 0.96 -18.84
C ALA A 88 6.77 2.35 -19.47
N THR A 89 7.30 3.30 -18.72
CA THR A 89 7.62 4.64 -19.22
C THR A 89 8.69 4.59 -20.31
N GLY A 90 9.74 3.77 -20.13
CA GLY A 90 10.77 3.53 -21.14
C GLY A 90 10.20 2.93 -22.42
N LEU A 91 9.32 1.92 -22.30
CA LEU A 91 8.62 1.32 -23.44
C LEU A 91 7.71 2.33 -24.15
N SER A 92 7.01 3.20 -23.41
CA SER A 92 6.20 4.27 -24.01
C SER A 92 7.03 5.28 -24.80
N ILE A 93 8.22 5.66 -24.30
CA ILE A 93 9.14 6.53 -25.04
C ILE A 93 9.65 5.82 -26.31
N ALA A 94 10.04 4.54 -26.20
CA ALA A 94 10.42 3.74 -27.37
C ALA A 94 9.26 3.59 -28.37
N GLY A 95 8.01 3.64 -27.89
CA GLY A 95 6.78 3.64 -28.67
C GLY A 95 6.67 4.78 -29.70
N PHE A 96 7.36 5.90 -29.49
CA PHE A 96 7.44 6.96 -30.51
C PHE A 96 8.15 6.51 -31.80
N PHE A 97 9.11 5.59 -31.68
CA PHE A 97 9.85 5.03 -32.80
C PHE A 97 9.27 3.69 -33.28
N MET A 98 8.67 2.93 -32.38
CA MET A 98 8.11 1.61 -32.65
C MET A 98 6.73 1.48 -31.97
N PRO A 99 5.63 1.89 -32.64
CA PRO A 99 4.30 1.97 -32.01
C PRO A 99 3.77 0.67 -31.42
N VAL A 100 4.22 -0.49 -31.91
CA VAL A 100 3.84 -1.80 -31.34
C VAL A 100 4.26 -1.96 -29.87
N LEU A 101 5.31 -1.23 -29.42
CA LEU A 101 5.75 -1.22 -28.02
C LEU A 101 4.76 -0.54 -27.07
N LEU A 102 3.79 0.22 -27.58
CA LEU A 102 2.74 0.82 -26.76
C LEU A 102 1.82 -0.23 -26.12
N ILE A 103 1.66 -1.40 -26.75
CA ILE A 103 0.89 -2.51 -26.18
C ILE A 103 1.56 -3.04 -24.91
N PRO A 104 2.80 -3.58 -24.93
CA PRO A 104 3.46 -4.04 -23.72
C PRO A 104 3.67 -2.91 -22.71
N ALA A 105 3.87 -1.66 -23.14
CA ALA A 105 3.93 -0.52 -22.23
C ALA A 105 2.63 -0.37 -21.41
N GLY A 106 1.46 -0.40 -22.07
CA GLY A 106 0.15 -0.27 -21.41
C GLY A 106 -0.10 -1.38 -20.39
N TRP A 107 0.20 -2.63 -20.75
CA TRP A 107 0.07 -3.76 -19.82
C TRP A 107 1.07 -3.71 -18.66
N THR A 108 2.29 -3.20 -18.91
CA THR A 108 3.29 -3.02 -17.85
C THR A 108 2.89 -1.90 -16.89
N PHE A 109 2.30 -0.80 -17.38
CA PHE A 109 1.70 0.24 -16.53
C PHE A 109 0.56 -0.31 -15.67
N LEU A 110 -0.30 -1.16 -16.24
CA LEU A 110 -1.36 -1.81 -15.49
C LEU A 110 -0.78 -2.70 -14.38
N ALA A 111 0.23 -3.53 -14.68
CA ALA A 111 0.88 -4.38 -13.69
C ALA A 111 1.52 -3.55 -12.56
N SER A 112 2.20 -2.45 -12.90
CA SER A 112 2.72 -1.47 -11.93
C SER A 112 1.62 -0.95 -11.00
N ASN A 113 0.50 -0.48 -11.57
CA ASN A 113 -0.60 0.08 -10.79
C ASN A 113 -1.32 -0.96 -9.93
N PHE A 114 -1.40 -2.20 -10.41
CA PHE A 114 -1.97 -3.30 -9.64
C PHE A 114 -1.12 -3.62 -8.40
N MET A 115 0.20 -3.73 -8.56
CA MET A 115 1.14 -3.94 -7.45
C MET A 115 1.08 -2.80 -6.44
N TRP A 116 1.02 -1.56 -6.93
CA TRP A 116 0.84 -0.38 -6.09
C TRP A 116 -0.46 -0.43 -5.27
N THR A 117 -1.57 -0.65 -5.94
CA THR A 117 -2.90 -0.69 -5.32
C THR A 117 -3.02 -1.81 -4.30
N SER A 118 -2.44 -2.98 -4.60
CA SER A 118 -2.34 -4.09 -3.64
C SER A 118 -1.58 -3.67 -2.38
N GLY A 119 -0.44 -2.98 -2.52
CA GLY A 119 0.32 -2.45 -1.39
C GLY A 119 -0.49 -1.48 -0.54
N GLU A 120 -1.19 -0.53 -1.16
CA GLU A 120 -2.03 0.42 -0.41
C GLU A 120 -3.24 -0.24 0.26
N TYR A 121 -3.84 -1.22 -0.40
CA TYR A 121 -4.96 -1.99 0.15
C TYR A 121 -4.51 -2.82 1.36
N ASN A 122 -3.37 -3.49 1.27
CA ASN A 122 -2.82 -4.25 2.38
C ASN A 122 -2.42 -3.33 3.55
N LYS A 123 -1.87 -2.15 3.26
CA LYS A 123 -1.58 -1.13 4.27
C LYS A 123 -2.84 -0.60 4.97
N LEU A 124 -3.97 -0.52 4.26
CA LEU A 124 -5.26 -0.16 4.86
C LEU A 124 -5.75 -1.22 5.85
N ASN A 125 -5.63 -2.51 5.49
CA ASN A 125 -6.15 -3.60 6.31
C ASN A 125 -5.21 -4.01 7.45
N SER A 126 -3.90 -3.84 7.25
CA SER A 126 -2.84 -4.23 8.18
C SER A 126 -1.90 -3.04 8.41
N PRO A 127 -2.36 -1.97 9.09
CA PRO A 127 -1.54 -0.80 9.36
C PRO A 127 -0.36 -1.13 10.27
N SER A 128 0.75 -0.42 10.07
CA SER A 128 1.93 -0.59 10.92
C SER A 128 1.61 -0.25 12.38
N PRO A 129 1.93 -1.12 13.36
CA PRO A 129 1.74 -0.79 14.77
C PRO A 129 2.64 0.37 15.25
N HIS A 130 3.66 0.75 14.46
CA HIS A 130 4.55 1.86 14.77
C HIS A 130 4.10 3.20 14.15
N ASP A 131 3.06 3.22 13.32
CA ASP A 131 2.55 4.46 12.71
C ASP A 131 1.53 5.15 13.62
N LYS A 132 2.04 6.00 14.51
CA LYS A 132 1.22 6.77 15.47
C LYS A 132 0.27 7.78 14.81
N ASN A 133 0.48 8.10 13.53
CA ASN A 133 -0.32 9.08 12.79
C ASN A 133 -1.22 8.42 11.75
N PHE A 134 -1.35 7.09 11.77
CA PHE A 134 -2.20 6.38 10.83
C PHE A 134 -3.65 6.83 10.95
N SER A 135 -4.29 7.06 9.81
CA SER A 135 -5.71 7.39 9.73
C SER A 135 -6.36 6.49 8.68
N TYR A 136 -7.35 5.70 9.10
CA TYR A 136 -8.09 4.83 8.18
C TYR A 136 -8.81 5.62 7.09
N THR A 137 -9.37 6.79 7.42
CA THR A 137 -10.06 7.63 6.43
C THR A 137 -9.09 8.17 5.38
N HIS A 138 -7.91 8.61 5.82
CA HIS A 138 -6.84 9.07 4.92
C HIS A 138 -6.35 7.96 3.99
N GLN A 139 -6.02 6.79 4.56
CA GLN A 139 -5.53 5.66 3.78
C GLN A 139 -6.61 5.12 2.83
N LYS A 140 -7.89 5.14 3.23
CA LYS A 140 -9.01 4.73 2.38
C LYS A 140 -9.17 5.66 1.17
N ALA A 141 -9.10 6.98 1.36
CA ALA A 141 -9.12 7.93 0.24
C ALA A 141 -7.97 7.65 -0.75
N TYR A 142 -6.78 7.36 -0.23
CA TYR A 142 -5.63 7.01 -1.07
C TYR A 142 -5.80 5.70 -1.83
N VAL A 143 -6.36 4.66 -1.19
CA VAL A 143 -6.68 3.39 -1.86
C VAL A 143 -7.71 3.60 -2.96
N SER A 144 -8.76 4.40 -2.73
CA SER A 144 -9.74 4.75 -3.76
C SER A 144 -9.10 5.44 -4.95
N TYR A 145 -8.17 6.38 -4.71
CA TYR A 145 -7.36 6.99 -5.76
C TYR A 145 -6.53 5.95 -6.54
N ALA A 146 -5.83 5.05 -5.84
CA ALA A 146 -5.01 4.01 -6.47
C ALA A 146 -5.83 3.02 -7.32
N VAL A 147 -6.99 2.58 -6.81
CA VAL A 147 -7.95 1.74 -7.56
C VAL A 147 -8.42 2.45 -8.82
N THR A 148 -8.73 3.74 -8.73
CA THR A 148 -9.19 4.54 -9.88
C THR A 148 -8.11 4.66 -10.95
N MET A 149 -6.87 4.95 -10.54
CA MET A 149 -5.71 5.00 -11.46
C MET A 149 -5.43 3.64 -12.11
N THR A 150 -5.62 2.54 -11.38
CA THR A 150 -5.51 1.18 -11.93
C THR A 150 -6.60 0.90 -12.97
N ALA A 151 -7.86 1.26 -12.67
CA ALA A 151 -8.96 1.14 -13.62
C ALA A 151 -8.71 1.94 -14.90
N MET A 152 -8.18 3.16 -14.78
CA MET A 152 -7.75 3.97 -15.93
C MET A 152 -6.66 3.28 -16.74
N GLY A 153 -5.65 2.69 -16.08
CA GLY A 153 -4.60 1.91 -16.74
C GLY A 153 -5.14 0.71 -17.50
N PHE A 154 -6.14 0.02 -16.95
CA PHE A 154 -6.81 -1.11 -17.59
C PHE A 154 -7.55 -0.69 -18.87
N VAL A 155 -8.36 0.37 -18.79
CA VAL A 155 -9.06 0.94 -19.95
C VAL A 155 -8.06 1.36 -21.03
N ALA A 156 -6.95 2.01 -20.66
CA ALA A 156 -5.92 2.44 -21.60
C ALA A 156 -5.20 1.25 -22.29
N ALA A 157 -4.85 0.21 -21.54
CA ALA A 157 -4.20 -1.00 -22.07
C ALA A 157 -5.13 -1.74 -23.06
N LEU A 158 -6.41 -1.89 -22.70
CA LEU A 158 -7.42 -2.48 -23.58
C LEU A 158 -7.62 -1.64 -24.83
N ALA A 159 -7.80 -0.32 -24.69
CA ALA A 159 -8.01 0.57 -25.83
C ALA A 159 -6.82 0.55 -26.79
N THR A 160 -5.59 0.61 -26.28
CA THR A 160 -4.36 0.54 -27.09
C THR A 160 -4.25 -0.79 -27.83
N THR A 161 -4.54 -1.90 -27.14
CA THR A 161 -4.54 -3.23 -27.75
C THR A 161 -5.61 -3.33 -28.85
N ALA A 162 -6.83 -2.86 -28.58
CA ALA A 162 -7.94 -2.90 -29.54
C ALA A 162 -7.68 -2.04 -30.77
N VAL A 163 -7.15 -0.81 -30.60
CA VAL A 163 -6.78 0.09 -31.70
C VAL A 163 -5.72 -0.56 -32.61
N PHE A 164 -4.75 -1.25 -32.01
CA PHE A 164 -3.68 -1.89 -32.78
C PHE A 164 -4.16 -3.15 -33.52
N LEU A 165 -4.98 -3.99 -32.89
CA LEU A 165 -5.49 -5.23 -33.49
C LEU A 165 -6.62 -4.97 -34.50
N PHE A 166 -7.41 -3.93 -34.29
CA PHE A 166 -8.55 -3.56 -35.13
C PHE A 166 -8.51 -2.07 -35.52
N PRO A 167 -7.58 -1.64 -36.41
CA PRO A 167 -7.47 -0.25 -36.82
C PRO A 167 -8.78 0.39 -37.33
N PRO A 168 -9.68 -0.31 -38.06
CA PRO A 168 -10.98 0.26 -38.46
C PRO A 168 -11.87 0.68 -37.28
N ALA A 169 -11.69 0.05 -36.11
CA ALA A 169 -12.42 0.38 -34.88
C ALA A 169 -11.69 1.42 -34.01
N ALA A 170 -10.58 2.00 -34.48
CA ALA A 170 -9.75 2.89 -33.66
C ALA A 170 -10.52 4.13 -33.17
N ILE A 171 -11.21 4.83 -34.06
CA ILE A 171 -11.98 6.04 -33.72
C ILE A 171 -13.04 5.75 -32.64
N PRO A 172 -13.97 4.79 -32.80
CA PRO A 172 -14.98 4.52 -31.77
C PRO A 172 -14.37 4.03 -30.45
N VAL A 173 -13.31 3.22 -30.48
CA VAL A 173 -12.59 2.79 -29.27
C VAL A 173 -11.95 3.97 -28.54
N LEU A 174 -11.31 4.89 -29.26
CA LEU A 174 -10.68 6.08 -28.67
C LEU A 174 -11.72 7.04 -28.09
N ILE A 175 -12.88 7.22 -28.74
CA ILE A 175 -13.98 8.06 -28.21
C ILE A 175 -14.53 7.44 -26.92
N LEU A 176 -14.89 6.16 -26.95
CA LEU A 176 -15.48 5.48 -25.79
C LEU A 176 -14.51 5.44 -24.60
N SER A 177 -13.25 5.08 -24.85
CA SER A 177 -12.22 5.05 -23.81
C SER A 177 -11.95 6.44 -23.24
N SER A 178 -11.96 7.50 -24.07
CA SER A 178 -11.78 8.87 -23.60
C SER A 178 -12.92 9.30 -22.66
N ILE A 179 -14.18 9.00 -22.98
CA ILE A 179 -15.33 9.31 -22.12
C ILE A 179 -15.17 8.64 -20.74
N ILE A 180 -14.86 7.34 -20.73
CA ILE A 180 -14.66 6.57 -19.49
C ILE A 180 -13.49 7.16 -18.69
N VAL A 181 -12.36 7.44 -19.35
CA VAL A 181 -11.17 7.98 -18.71
C VAL A 181 -11.39 9.38 -18.16
N ILE A 182 -12.20 10.23 -18.79
CA ILE A 182 -12.57 11.55 -18.26
C ILE A 182 -13.32 11.40 -16.93
N GLY A 183 -14.34 10.53 -16.88
CA GLY A 183 -15.09 10.27 -15.65
C GLY A 183 -14.20 9.74 -14.52
N LEU A 184 -13.36 8.75 -14.83
CA LEU A 184 -12.38 8.22 -13.86
C LEU A 184 -11.34 9.27 -13.44
N SER A 185 -10.94 10.17 -14.34
CA SER A 185 -9.99 11.25 -14.01
C SER A 185 -10.58 12.22 -13.01
N ALA A 186 -11.86 12.59 -13.16
CA ALA A 186 -12.55 13.44 -12.18
C ALA A 186 -12.61 12.77 -10.80
N PHE A 187 -12.97 11.49 -10.76
CA PHE A 187 -13.01 10.72 -9.52
C PHE A 187 -11.61 10.55 -8.89
N ALA A 188 -10.57 10.35 -9.70
CA ALA A 188 -9.19 10.27 -9.21
C ALA A 188 -8.74 11.61 -8.59
N ILE A 189 -9.05 12.74 -9.24
CA ILE A 189 -8.74 14.07 -8.70
C ILE A 189 -9.46 14.31 -7.37
N GLU A 190 -10.75 13.97 -7.28
CA GLU A 190 -11.52 14.10 -6.04
C GLU A 190 -10.89 13.32 -4.87
N ASN A 191 -10.59 12.03 -5.08
CA ASN A 191 -9.95 11.21 -4.05
C ASN A 191 -8.53 11.68 -3.71
N TRP A 192 -7.78 12.20 -4.69
CA TRP A 192 -6.45 12.76 -4.45
C TRP A 192 -6.51 14.06 -3.65
N LEU A 193 -7.51 14.91 -3.91
CA LEU A 193 -7.76 16.14 -3.15
C LEU A 193 -8.19 15.84 -1.73
N ASP A 194 -9.11 14.87 -1.53
CA ASP A 194 -9.52 14.42 -0.20
C ASP A 194 -8.31 13.88 0.57
N TYR A 195 -7.54 12.97 -0.04
CA TYR A 195 -6.31 12.46 0.55
C TYR A 195 -5.30 13.55 0.95
N THR A 196 -5.11 14.57 0.09
CA THR A 196 -4.05 15.58 0.26
C THR A 196 -4.45 16.74 1.17
N PHE A 197 -5.72 17.18 1.10
CA PHE A 197 -6.21 18.39 1.76
C PHE A 197 -7.38 18.13 2.74
N GLY A 198 -7.92 16.92 2.78
CA GLY A 198 -8.97 16.53 3.70
C GLY A 198 -8.49 16.53 5.16
N ASP A 199 -9.39 16.90 6.07
CA ASP A 199 -9.13 16.84 7.52
C ASP A 199 -9.29 15.39 8.03
N HIS A 200 -8.23 14.61 7.87
CA HIS A 200 -8.19 13.24 8.35
C HIS A 200 -7.48 13.14 9.70
N LYS A 201 -8.26 12.96 10.77
CA LYS A 201 -7.72 12.78 12.12
C LYS A 201 -7.07 11.39 12.26
N PRO A 202 -5.95 11.27 13.01
CA PRO A 202 -5.37 9.98 13.33
C PRO A 202 -6.43 9.07 13.97
N THR A 203 -6.50 7.82 13.53
CA THR A 203 -7.41 6.87 14.13
C THR A 203 -6.90 6.56 15.54
N PRO A 204 -7.74 6.71 16.59
CA PRO A 204 -7.30 6.39 17.94
C PRO A 204 -6.84 4.94 17.98
N VAL A 205 -5.66 4.70 18.57
CA VAL A 205 -5.19 3.35 18.84
C VAL A 205 -6.21 2.74 19.79
N VAL A 206 -7.05 1.85 19.25
CA VAL A 206 -7.93 1.03 20.09
C VAL A 206 -6.97 0.20 20.92
N GLN A 207 -6.83 0.53 22.22
CA GLN A 207 -6.25 -0.40 23.17
C GLN A 207 -6.98 -1.71 22.93
N SER A 208 -6.24 -2.75 22.54
CA SER A 208 -6.86 -4.01 22.09
C SER A 208 -7.98 -4.40 23.05
N SER A 209 -9.08 -4.94 22.52
CA SER A 209 -10.21 -5.41 23.34
C SER A 209 -9.74 -6.25 24.52
N HIS A 210 -8.63 -6.98 24.38
CA HIS A 210 -7.94 -7.70 25.44
C HIS A 210 -7.32 -6.80 26.53
N CYS A 211 -6.70 -5.66 26.20
CA CYS A 211 -6.23 -4.68 27.19
C CYS A 211 -7.38 -3.95 27.87
N GLN A 212 -8.43 -3.57 27.13
CA GLN A 212 -9.63 -3.00 27.73
C GLN A 212 -10.34 -4.01 28.64
N MET A 213 -10.44 -5.28 28.22
CA MET A 213 -11.01 -6.37 29.03
C MET A 213 -10.14 -6.62 30.27
N LYS A 214 -8.82 -6.73 30.14
CA LYS A 214 -7.89 -6.86 31.27
C LYS A 214 -8.01 -5.70 32.26
N ASN A 215 -8.16 -4.47 31.77
CA ASN A 215 -8.32 -3.29 32.62
C ASN A 215 -9.74 -3.19 33.22
N SER A 216 -10.75 -3.79 32.56
CA SER A 216 -12.15 -3.81 33.03
C SER A 216 -12.44 -4.95 34.00
N LEU A 217 -11.55 -5.95 34.11
CA LEU A 217 -11.65 -7.07 35.05
C LEU A 217 -11.30 -6.71 36.50
N GLY A 218 -11.05 -5.43 36.78
CA GLY A 218 -10.73 -4.92 38.12
C GLY A 218 -9.33 -5.30 38.60
N PRO A 219 -8.88 -4.78 39.77
CA PRO A 219 -7.64 -5.22 40.39
C PRO A 219 -7.72 -6.73 40.62
N ARG A 220 -6.62 -7.46 40.40
CA ARG A 220 -6.50 -8.82 40.94
C ARG A 220 -6.80 -8.72 42.44
N VAL A 221 -7.93 -9.28 42.86
CA VAL A 221 -8.12 -9.60 44.27
C VAL A 221 -6.99 -10.57 44.55
N PHE A 222 -5.96 -10.10 45.27
CA PHE A 222 -5.08 -11.01 45.98
C PHE A 222 -6.01 -11.74 46.92
N GLN A 223 -6.41 -12.93 46.51
CA GLN A 223 -6.99 -13.88 47.41
C GLN A 223 -5.85 -14.15 48.39
N GLU A 224 -5.99 -13.60 49.59
CA GLU A 224 -5.18 -14.01 50.72
C GLU A 224 -5.29 -15.54 50.72
N GLU A 225 -4.14 -16.19 50.60
CA GLU A 225 -4.02 -17.64 50.60
C GLU A 225 -4.44 -18.09 52.00
N THR A 226 -5.74 -18.21 52.22
CA THR A 226 -6.25 -18.89 53.39
C THR A 226 -5.80 -20.32 53.22
N ASP A 227 -4.87 -20.74 54.09
CA ASP A 227 -4.39 -22.12 54.26
C ASP A 227 -5.51 -23.09 53.92
N SER A 228 -5.46 -23.63 52.71
CA SER A 228 -6.32 -24.72 52.32
C SER A 228 -5.74 -25.95 53.01
N PRO A 229 -6.53 -26.73 53.75
CA PRO A 229 -6.01 -27.92 54.41
C PRO A 229 -5.39 -28.83 53.34
N ASP A 230 -4.16 -29.27 53.61
CA ASP A 230 -3.31 -30.04 52.70
C ASP A 230 -4.09 -31.06 51.88
N HIS A 231 -3.86 -31.05 50.57
CA HIS A 231 -4.28 -32.14 49.71
C HIS A 231 -3.61 -33.43 50.19
N TYR A 232 -4.42 -34.41 50.59
CA TYR A 232 -3.98 -35.74 50.98
C TYR A 232 -3.27 -36.41 49.78
N HIS A 233 -1.94 -36.31 49.74
CA HIS A 233 -1.12 -37.08 48.82
C HIS A 233 -1.05 -38.52 49.32
N GLY A 234 -1.79 -39.41 48.66
CA GLY A 234 -1.68 -40.84 48.84
C GLY A 234 -0.30 -41.34 48.40
N GLU A 235 0.70 -41.18 49.26
CA GLU A 235 1.98 -41.86 49.13
C GLU A 235 1.88 -43.25 49.74
N GLY A 236 1.71 -44.24 48.88
CA GLY A 236 1.85 -45.63 49.28
C GLY A 236 1.09 -46.52 48.35
N LEU A 237 1.73 -46.89 47.23
CA LEU A 237 1.62 -48.23 46.61
C LEU A 237 2.19 -48.27 45.17
N LEU A 238 3.38 -47.74 44.87
CA LEU A 238 4.25 -48.30 43.81
C LEU A 238 5.44 -47.37 43.57
N LYS A 239 6.58 -47.77 44.13
CA LYS A 239 7.90 -47.29 43.76
C LYS A 239 8.42 -48.21 42.65
N SER A 240 8.85 -47.69 41.51
CA SER A 240 9.93 -48.32 40.72
C SER A 240 10.59 -47.28 39.80
N SER A 241 11.92 -47.35 39.78
CA SER A 241 12.94 -46.47 39.21
C SER A 241 12.88 -46.28 37.69
N GLU A 242 13.34 -45.13 37.19
CA GLU A 242 14.59 -44.93 36.42
C GLU A 242 14.62 -43.60 35.63
N ASP A 243 15.83 -43.05 35.54
CA ASP A 243 16.38 -41.90 34.80
C ASP A 243 15.62 -41.26 33.61
N SER A 244 15.68 -39.91 33.53
CA SER A 244 16.46 -39.17 32.49
C SER A 244 16.09 -37.68 32.35
N GLN A 245 17.13 -36.85 32.49
CA GLN A 245 17.49 -35.59 31.77
C GLN A 245 16.45 -34.64 31.12
N SER A 246 16.68 -33.35 31.43
CA SER A 246 16.61 -32.15 30.56
C SER A 246 15.26 -31.56 30.14
N LEU A 247 15.01 -30.29 30.54
CA LEU A 247 14.88 -29.09 29.67
C LEU A 247 14.33 -27.92 30.52
N GLN A 248 15.05 -26.80 30.57
CA GLN A 248 14.46 -25.50 30.92
C GLN A 248 13.94 -24.84 29.63
N PRO A 249 12.77 -24.18 29.65
CA PRO A 249 12.50 -23.05 28.79
C PRO A 249 12.50 -21.75 29.61
N GLU A 250 13.36 -20.86 29.16
CA GLU A 250 13.43 -19.43 29.42
C GLU A 250 12.12 -18.77 28.92
N THR A 251 11.42 -18.02 29.78
CA THR A 251 10.25 -17.22 29.37
C THR A 251 10.49 -15.76 29.69
N THR A 252 10.96 -15.03 28.69
CA THR A 252 11.01 -13.56 28.63
C THR A 252 9.59 -12.98 28.72
N PRO A 253 9.30 -11.98 29.57
CA PRO A 253 8.00 -11.33 29.57
C PRO A 253 7.89 -10.30 28.43
N PRO A 254 6.72 -10.15 27.77
CA PRO A 254 6.49 -9.05 26.84
C PRO A 254 6.29 -7.75 27.62
N ILE A 255 7.13 -6.76 27.30
CA ILE A 255 7.13 -5.42 27.88
C ILE A 255 5.83 -4.70 27.49
N CYS A 256 4.87 -4.63 28.41
CA CYS A 256 3.84 -3.59 28.37
C CYS A 256 4.48 -2.30 28.90
N VAL A 257 4.78 -1.36 28.00
CA VAL A 257 5.27 -0.03 28.39
C VAL A 257 4.14 0.71 29.10
N GLN A 258 4.17 0.71 30.43
CA GLN A 258 3.35 1.55 31.28
C GLN A 258 3.92 2.98 31.24
N THR A 259 3.37 3.86 30.42
CA THR A 259 3.55 5.30 30.63
C THR A 259 2.57 5.75 31.71
N CYS A 260 3.01 5.73 32.96
CA CYS A 260 2.35 6.47 34.04
C CYS A 260 2.58 7.96 33.82
N SER A 261 1.54 8.67 33.40
CA SER A 261 1.44 10.13 33.55
C SER A 261 1.07 10.42 35.00
N MET A 262 2.04 10.84 35.82
CA MET A 262 1.72 11.48 37.11
C MET A 262 1.26 12.91 36.83
N ARG A 263 0.13 13.25 37.44
CA ARG A 263 -0.42 14.60 37.55
C ARG A 263 -0.26 15.04 39.00
#